data_AF-A0A1M3HPA4-F1
#
_entry.id   AF-A0A1M3HPA4-F1
#
_cell.length_a   1.000
_cell.length_b   1.000
_cell.length_c   1.000
_cell.angle_alpha   90.00
_cell.angle_beta   90.00
_cell.angle_gamma   90.00
#
_symmetry.space_group_name_H-M   'P 1'
#
loop_
_entity.id
_entity.type
_entity.pdbx_description
1 polymer ?
#
loop_
_entity_poly.entity_id
_entity_poly.type
_entity_poly.pdbx_seq_one_letter_code
_entity_poly.pdbx_strand_id
1 'polypeptide(L)'
;MEEFSGACFNINQIVQDDRVISTSGSLTVHPAAWPPPVLIQRQSGKETYLVYLMNIFIDIATNTGHQEFQLRLLKEEGVGLMTAATGLNYLILDSLDHWYDLIQDEYPKKKKCRCKNEWFHVKFDYTKREGTSDVKHIDVITTCTQCKKVSTAMSIDIDYSPTEELLTHPITFCEKPMIKYKFKNLSSYWKNQDLKDFLAHLFNDLQFYVYCWYWHGQQRYFEQVSYEKAIEIITANHRYLDFYFSIRPVDRSEMDTFEHENGIVIKNDRWRKLELIELSAPIHMLGYGLHYSIRYCTQYLDKGNVADKSSLFNEKISQFESWLKTRFNTHRGRNCYDGKEAYETFRNKWDKS
;
A
#
# COMPACT_ATOMS: atom_id res chain seq x y z
N MET A 1 5.90 -49.39 -22.72
CA MET A 1 5.46 -49.29 -21.32
C MET A 1 6.71 -49.43 -20.48
N GLU A 2 7.33 -48.31 -20.12
CA GLU A 2 8.43 -48.30 -19.15
C GLU A 2 7.81 -48.26 -17.75
N GLU A 3 8.14 -49.24 -16.92
CA GLU A 3 7.78 -49.25 -15.50
C GLU A 3 8.63 -48.20 -14.78
N PHE A 4 7.99 -47.13 -14.31
CA PHE A 4 8.63 -46.16 -13.43
C PHE A 4 8.66 -46.73 -12.00
N SER A 5 9.85 -47.10 -11.51
CA SER A 5 10.05 -47.46 -10.12
C SER A 5 9.92 -46.22 -9.23
N GLY A 6 8.97 -46.24 -8.30
CA GLY A 6 8.82 -45.20 -7.29
C GLY A 6 10.00 -45.19 -6.31
N ALA A 7 10.44 -44.01 -5.89
CA ALA A 7 11.40 -43.88 -4.80
C ALA A 7 10.72 -44.20 -3.46
N CYS A 8 11.29 -45.14 -2.69
CA CYS A 8 10.85 -45.47 -1.34
C CYS A 8 11.74 -44.77 -0.31
N PHE A 9 11.12 -44.02 0.60
CA PHE A 9 11.81 -43.40 1.74
C PHE A 9 11.38 -44.08 3.04
N ASN A 10 12.35 -44.44 3.88
CA ASN A 10 12.10 -44.89 5.25
C ASN A 10 11.94 -43.66 6.15
N ILE A 11 10.75 -43.50 6.73
CA ILE A 11 10.41 -42.33 7.54
C ILE A 11 9.86 -42.82 8.89
N ASN A 12 10.33 -42.22 9.98
CA ASN A 12 9.94 -42.62 11.33
C ASN A 12 8.49 -42.19 11.66
N GLN A 13 8.05 -41.03 11.17
CA GLN A 13 6.68 -40.54 11.34
C GLN A 13 6.23 -39.71 10.12
N ILE A 14 4.97 -39.87 9.73
CA ILE A 14 4.31 -39.00 8.74
C ILE A 14 3.34 -38.09 9.52
N VAL A 15 3.51 -36.78 9.36
CA VAL A 15 2.68 -35.77 10.01
C VAL A 15 1.96 -34.96 8.92
N GLN A 16 0.65 -34.81 9.05
CA GLN A 16 -0.20 -33.94 8.22
C GLN A 16 -1.07 -33.12 9.16
N ASP A 17 -1.12 -31.80 8.95
CA ASP A 17 -1.93 -30.87 9.75
C ASP A 17 -1.74 -31.05 11.27
N ASP A 18 -0.48 -31.13 11.71
CA ASP A 18 -0.04 -31.37 13.10
C ASP A 18 -0.59 -32.64 13.76
N ARG A 19 -1.10 -33.59 12.96
CA ARG A 19 -1.50 -34.92 13.41
C ARG A 19 -0.56 -35.97 12.85
N VAL A 20 -0.06 -36.84 13.73
CA VAL A 20 0.67 -38.04 13.32
C VAL A 20 -0.33 -38.98 12.66
N ILE A 21 -0.27 -39.06 11.33
CA ILE A 21 -1.14 -39.95 10.54
C ILE A 21 -0.53 -41.33 10.36
N SER A 22 0.78 -41.50 10.63
CA SER A 22 1.41 -42.82 10.72
C SER A 22 2.69 -42.77 11.56
N THR A 23 2.83 -43.74 12.46
CA THR A 23 4.09 -44.04 13.16
C THR A 23 4.71 -45.27 12.50
N SER A 24 5.80 -45.07 11.76
CA SER A 24 6.48 -46.03 10.87
C SER A 24 5.72 -46.43 9.59
N GLY A 25 6.27 -46.03 8.44
CA GLY A 25 5.81 -46.47 7.12
C GLY A 25 6.81 -46.10 6.02
N SER A 26 6.82 -46.89 4.95
CA SER A 26 7.49 -46.51 3.70
C SER A 26 6.55 -45.60 2.90
N LEU A 27 6.99 -44.40 2.55
CA LEU A 27 6.22 -43.55 1.65
C LEU A 27 6.65 -43.82 0.20
N THR A 28 5.70 -44.25 -0.62
CA THR A 28 5.88 -44.35 -2.07
C THR A 28 5.18 -43.16 -2.72
N VAL A 29 5.95 -42.23 -3.29
CA VAL A 29 5.39 -41.07 -4.00
C VAL A 29 5.03 -41.49 -5.42
N HIS A 30 3.74 -41.48 -5.76
CA HIS A 30 3.30 -41.76 -7.12
C HIS A 30 3.59 -40.56 -8.06
N PRO A 31 4.05 -40.79 -9.31
CA PRO A 31 4.47 -39.73 -10.24
C PRO A 31 3.37 -38.74 -10.69
N ALA A 32 2.10 -38.96 -10.34
CA ALA A 32 0.96 -38.26 -10.93
C ALA A 32 0.67 -36.87 -10.35
N ALA A 33 1.24 -36.49 -9.21
CA ALA A 33 1.10 -35.16 -8.63
C ALA A 33 2.28 -34.28 -9.06
N TRP A 34 2.08 -33.48 -10.12
CA TRP A 34 3.10 -32.54 -10.59
C TRP A 34 2.60 -31.08 -10.45
N PRO A 35 3.41 -30.17 -9.87
CA PRO A 35 4.75 -30.41 -9.34
C PRO A 35 4.72 -31.26 -8.05
N PRO A 36 5.76 -32.09 -7.80
CA PRO A 36 5.84 -32.87 -6.58
C PRO A 36 5.96 -31.94 -5.37
N PRO A 37 5.35 -32.28 -4.22
CA PRO A 37 5.47 -31.46 -3.02
C PRO A 37 6.94 -31.29 -2.62
N VAL A 38 7.30 -30.08 -2.21
CA VAL A 38 8.65 -29.80 -1.69
C VAL A 38 8.73 -30.41 -0.29
N LEU A 39 9.61 -31.41 -0.15
CA LEU A 39 9.92 -32.05 1.13
C LEU A 39 11.05 -31.30 1.81
N ILE A 40 10.79 -30.71 2.97
CA ILE A 40 11.84 -30.16 3.83
C ILE A 40 12.03 -31.10 5.02
N GLN A 41 13.27 -31.56 5.19
CA GLN A 41 13.68 -32.32 6.36
C GLN A 41 13.97 -31.36 7.51
N ARG A 42 13.24 -31.49 8.62
CA ARG A 42 13.50 -30.76 9.87
C ARG A 42 13.89 -31.72 10.99
N GLN A 43 14.83 -31.30 11.83
CA GLN A 43 15.21 -32.03 13.04
C GLN A 43 14.75 -31.26 14.29
N SER A 44 14.08 -31.95 15.20
CA SER A 44 13.82 -31.48 16.56
C SER A 44 14.24 -32.56 17.55
N GLY A 45 15.29 -32.31 18.33
CA GLY A 45 15.91 -33.34 19.17
C GLY A 45 16.48 -34.50 18.34
N LYS A 46 16.03 -35.74 18.62
CA LYS A 46 16.42 -36.95 17.86
C LYS A 46 15.44 -37.32 16.74
N GLU A 47 14.36 -36.57 16.60
CA GLU A 47 13.30 -36.87 15.61
C GLU A 47 13.53 -36.07 14.33
N THR A 48 13.31 -36.74 13.19
CA THR A 48 13.36 -36.13 11.85
C THR A 48 11.96 -36.14 11.29
N TYR A 49 11.44 -34.97 10.94
CA TYR A 49 10.14 -34.79 10.31
C TYR A 49 10.34 -34.38 8.84
N LEU A 50 9.46 -34.87 7.98
CA LEU A 50 9.30 -34.37 6.62
C LEU A 50 8.08 -33.47 6.59
N VAL A 51 8.28 -32.18 6.34
CA VAL A 51 7.20 -31.21 6.19
C VAL A 51 6.83 -31.12 4.72
N TYR A 52 5.55 -31.36 4.41
CA TYR A 52 4.98 -31.15 3.09
C TYR A 52 4.60 -29.68 2.92
N LEU A 53 5.32 -28.96 2.07
CA LEU A 53 4.82 -27.69 1.57
C LEU A 53 3.92 -27.99 0.37
N MET A 54 2.61 -28.05 0.61
CA MET A 54 1.63 -28.10 -0.47
C MET A 54 1.42 -26.68 -1.01
N ASN A 55 2.11 -26.38 -2.11
CA ASN A 55 1.76 -25.22 -2.93
C ASN A 55 0.37 -25.47 -3.54
N ILE A 56 -0.51 -24.49 -3.43
CA ILE A 56 -1.83 -24.52 -4.06
C ILE A 56 -1.72 -23.69 -5.33
N PHE A 57 -2.12 -24.26 -6.47
CA PHE A 57 -2.13 -23.56 -7.74
C PHE A 57 -3.55 -23.37 -8.21
N ILE A 58 -3.92 -22.12 -8.52
CA ILE A 58 -5.24 -21.79 -9.08
C ILE A 58 -5.04 -21.14 -10.44
N ASP A 59 -5.49 -21.82 -11.50
CA ASP A 59 -5.64 -21.22 -12.83
C ASP A 59 -6.82 -20.24 -12.80
N ILE A 60 -6.56 -18.99 -13.17
CA ILE A 60 -7.54 -17.92 -13.03
C ILE A 60 -8.50 -17.92 -14.22
N ALA A 61 -9.79 -17.94 -13.90
CA ALA A 61 -10.88 -17.75 -14.85
C ALA A 61 -11.91 -16.78 -14.28
N THR A 62 -12.56 -16.02 -15.15
CA THR A 62 -13.76 -15.24 -14.79
C THR A 62 -14.94 -16.16 -14.48
N ASN A 63 -15.98 -15.62 -13.84
CA ASN A 63 -17.25 -16.31 -13.65
C ASN A 63 -17.94 -16.73 -14.96
N THR A 64 -17.59 -16.12 -16.10
CA THR A 64 -18.06 -16.51 -17.43
C THR A 64 -17.06 -17.39 -18.19
N GLY A 65 -15.98 -17.86 -17.56
CA GLY A 65 -15.04 -18.82 -18.11
C GLY A 65 -13.88 -18.25 -18.95
N HIS A 66 -13.73 -16.92 -19.07
CA HIS A 66 -12.56 -16.34 -19.73
C HIS A 66 -11.29 -16.55 -18.92
N GLN A 67 -10.21 -16.98 -19.60
CA GLN A 67 -8.91 -17.34 -19.01
C GLN A 67 -7.74 -16.50 -19.57
N GLU A 68 -8.03 -15.50 -20.39
CA GLU A 68 -7.03 -14.62 -21.00
C GLU A 68 -7.24 -13.19 -20.53
N PHE A 69 -6.17 -12.57 -20.06
CA PHE A 69 -6.21 -11.27 -19.42
C PHE A 69 -5.11 -10.35 -19.91
N GLN A 70 -5.43 -9.06 -19.99
CA GLN A 70 -4.46 -7.97 -19.96
C GLN A 70 -4.23 -7.57 -18.51
N LEU A 71 -2.97 -7.36 -18.10
CA LEU A 71 -2.64 -7.05 -16.71
C LEU A 71 -2.10 -5.63 -16.53
N ARG A 72 -2.47 -4.99 -15.43
CA ARG A 72 -1.88 -3.76 -14.89
C ARG A 72 -1.52 -4.02 -13.44
N LEU A 73 -0.24 -3.93 -13.09
CA LEU A 73 0.28 -4.35 -11.79
C LEU A 73 1.10 -3.23 -11.17
N LEU A 74 0.92 -2.99 -9.88
CA LEU A 74 1.78 -2.18 -9.03
C LEU A 74 2.53 -3.11 -8.09
N LYS A 75 3.66 -3.63 -8.57
CA LYS A 75 4.35 -4.77 -7.95
C LYS A 75 4.76 -4.54 -6.50
N GLU A 76 5.26 -3.34 -6.22
CA GLU A 76 5.74 -2.97 -4.87
C GLU A 76 4.61 -2.90 -3.84
N GLU A 77 3.38 -2.71 -4.31
CA GLU A 77 2.18 -2.57 -3.47
C GLU A 77 1.34 -3.85 -3.45
N GLY A 78 1.74 -4.89 -4.20
CA GLY A 78 0.99 -6.15 -4.29
C GLY A 78 -0.38 -6.05 -4.97
N VAL A 79 -0.73 -4.92 -5.59
CA VAL A 79 -2.05 -4.73 -6.21
C VAL A 79 -2.05 -4.91 -7.73
N GLY A 80 -3.18 -5.32 -8.28
CA GLY A 80 -3.33 -5.43 -9.72
C GLY A 80 -4.74 -5.49 -10.25
N LEU A 81 -4.85 -5.21 -11.54
CA LEU A 81 -6.08 -5.28 -12.32
C LEU A 81 -5.86 -6.18 -13.54
N MET A 82 -6.84 -7.04 -13.78
CA MET A 82 -6.96 -7.89 -14.96
C MET A 82 -8.16 -7.48 -15.79
N THR A 83 -7.97 -7.31 -17.09
CA THR A 83 -9.04 -7.04 -18.04
C THR A 83 -9.20 -8.25 -18.94
N ALA A 84 -10.37 -8.89 -18.90
CA ALA A 84 -10.69 -10.04 -19.74
C ALA A 84 -10.93 -9.62 -21.20
N ALA A 85 -11.00 -10.60 -22.11
CA ALA A 85 -11.30 -10.37 -23.54
C ALA A 85 -12.63 -9.63 -23.78
N THR A 86 -13.59 -9.78 -22.88
CA THR A 86 -14.89 -9.08 -22.90
C THR A 86 -14.79 -7.60 -22.52
N GLY A 87 -13.65 -7.15 -22.00
CA GLY A 87 -13.47 -5.80 -21.46
C GLY A 87 -13.90 -5.65 -20.00
N LEU A 88 -14.44 -6.70 -19.38
CA LEU A 88 -14.73 -6.72 -17.94
C LEU A 88 -13.42 -6.71 -17.13
N ASN A 89 -13.41 -5.95 -16.04
CA ASN A 89 -12.23 -5.76 -15.21
C ASN A 89 -12.38 -6.48 -13.87
N TYR A 90 -11.28 -7.02 -13.38
CA TYR A 90 -11.21 -7.80 -12.16
C TYR A 90 -9.97 -7.38 -11.39
N LEU A 91 -10.15 -7.02 -10.13
CA LEU A 91 -9.07 -6.76 -9.20
C LEU A 91 -8.49 -8.09 -8.71
N ILE A 92 -7.18 -8.12 -8.53
CA ILE A 92 -6.45 -9.29 -8.03
C ILE A 92 -6.58 -9.30 -6.50
N LEU A 93 -7.04 -10.41 -5.92
CA LEU A 93 -7.11 -10.61 -4.48
C LEU A 93 -7.89 -9.48 -3.77
N ASP A 94 -7.33 -8.96 -2.69
CA ASP A 94 -7.82 -7.86 -1.86
C ASP A 94 -7.44 -6.46 -2.39
N SER A 95 -6.98 -6.36 -3.66
CA SER A 95 -6.58 -5.08 -4.25
C SER A 95 -7.65 -3.99 -4.18
N LEU A 96 -8.93 -4.32 -3.97
CA LEU A 96 -10.02 -3.35 -3.90
C LEU A 96 -9.80 -2.24 -2.88
N ASP A 97 -9.21 -2.58 -1.73
CA ASP A 97 -9.02 -1.63 -0.63
C ASP A 97 -7.91 -0.61 -0.91
N HIS A 98 -7.02 -0.93 -1.84
CA HIS A 98 -5.80 -0.15 -2.11
C HIS A 98 -5.73 0.40 -3.54
N TRP A 99 -6.42 -0.25 -4.48
CA TRP A 99 -6.28 0.01 -5.91
C TRP A 99 -6.53 1.46 -6.26
N TYR A 100 -7.68 1.98 -5.85
CA TYR A 100 -8.04 3.35 -6.19
C TYR A 100 -7.09 4.36 -5.57
N ASP A 101 -6.62 4.07 -4.37
CA ASP A 101 -5.70 4.92 -3.63
C ASP A 101 -4.35 5.06 -4.34
N LEU A 102 -3.89 3.99 -5.00
CA LEU A 102 -2.61 3.92 -5.67
C LEU A 102 -2.64 4.48 -7.10
N ILE A 103 -3.81 4.55 -7.74
CA ILE A 103 -3.94 5.06 -9.13
C ILE A 103 -4.28 6.56 -9.22
N GLN A 104 -4.32 7.28 -8.10
CA GLN A 104 -4.70 8.70 -8.10
C GLN A 104 -3.80 9.52 -9.02
N ASP A 105 -2.48 9.29 -8.95
CA ASP A 105 -1.49 10.01 -9.77
C ASP A 105 -1.44 9.46 -11.20
N GLU A 106 -1.06 8.20 -11.37
CA GLU A 106 -0.91 7.55 -12.68
C GLU A 106 -1.64 6.20 -12.72
N TYR A 107 -2.25 5.90 -13.87
CA TYR A 107 -2.84 4.60 -14.10
C TYR A 107 -1.76 3.60 -14.55
N PRO A 108 -1.57 2.45 -13.87
CA PRO A 108 -0.43 1.57 -14.12
C PRO A 108 -0.41 1.06 -15.56
N LYS A 109 0.76 1.04 -16.20
CA LYS A 109 0.91 0.60 -17.60
C LYS A 109 0.57 -0.88 -17.76
N LYS A 110 0.07 -1.25 -18.93
CA LYS A 110 -0.18 -2.65 -19.27
C LYS A 110 1.13 -3.45 -19.30
N LYS A 111 1.12 -4.64 -18.72
CA LYS A 111 2.20 -5.63 -18.86
C LYS A 111 2.30 -6.05 -20.34
N LYS A 112 3.52 -6.04 -20.86
CA LYS A 112 3.85 -6.51 -22.21
C LYS A 112 4.84 -7.65 -22.16
N CYS A 113 4.63 -8.67 -22.98
CA CYS A 113 5.63 -9.70 -23.21
C CYS A 113 6.76 -9.14 -24.11
N ARG A 114 7.92 -9.81 -24.14
CA ARG A 114 9.02 -9.49 -25.07
C ARG A 114 8.57 -9.58 -26.54
N CYS A 115 7.62 -10.46 -26.87
CA CYS A 115 7.00 -10.55 -28.20
C CYS A 115 5.95 -9.45 -28.46
N LYS A 116 5.82 -8.45 -27.57
CA LYS A 116 4.84 -7.35 -27.61
C LYS A 116 3.38 -7.74 -27.37
N ASN A 117 3.08 -9.03 -27.15
CA ASN A 117 1.74 -9.47 -26.75
C ASN A 117 1.33 -8.90 -25.38
N GLU A 118 0.05 -8.57 -25.24
CA GLU A 118 -0.55 -8.04 -24.00
C GLU A 118 -1.48 -9.06 -23.30
N TRP A 119 -1.69 -10.23 -23.89
CA TRP A 119 -2.61 -11.26 -23.38
C TRP A 119 -1.86 -12.40 -22.69
N PHE A 120 -2.34 -12.78 -21.51
CA PHE A 120 -1.72 -13.80 -20.67
C PHE A 120 -2.78 -14.72 -20.08
N HIS A 121 -2.44 -16.01 -19.95
CA HIS A 121 -3.07 -16.86 -18.94
C HIS A 121 -2.44 -16.53 -17.59
N VAL A 122 -3.25 -16.52 -16.55
CA VAL A 122 -2.82 -16.12 -15.20
C VAL A 122 -3.07 -17.27 -14.24
N LYS A 123 -2.10 -17.50 -13.35
CA LYS A 123 -2.13 -18.53 -12.32
C LYS A 123 -1.63 -17.95 -11.02
N PHE A 124 -2.30 -18.24 -9.92
CA PHE A 124 -1.81 -17.87 -8.58
C PHE A 124 -1.25 -19.12 -7.91
N ASP A 125 -0.02 -19.00 -7.42
CA ASP A 125 0.68 -20.01 -6.63
C ASP A 125 0.73 -19.54 -5.17
N TYR A 126 0.05 -20.27 -4.30
CA TYR A 126 -0.10 -19.93 -2.89
C TYR A 126 0.81 -20.80 -2.03
N THR A 127 1.56 -20.14 -1.16
CA THR A 127 2.31 -20.78 -0.08
C THR A 127 1.59 -20.56 1.23
N LYS A 128 1.25 -21.64 1.95
CA LYS A 128 0.64 -21.55 3.29
C LYS A 128 1.68 -21.28 4.38
N ARG A 129 1.23 -20.68 5.50
CA ARG A 129 1.99 -20.58 6.75
C ARG A 129 2.07 -21.97 7.39
N GLU A 130 3.24 -22.29 7.94
CA GLU A 130 3.50 -23.59 8.57
C GLU A 130 2.53 -23.84 9.73
N GLY A 131 1.89 -25.01 9.76
CA GLY A 131 0.94 -25.41 10.80
C GLY A 131 -0.43 -24.73 10.74
N THR A 132 -0.75 -23.96 9.69
CA THR A 132 -2.05 -23.26 9.59
C THR A 132 -2.67 -23.41 8.20
N SER A 133 -3.96 -23.10 8.07
CA SER A 133 -4.63 -22.99 6.77
C SER A 133 -4.32 -21.67 6.05
N ASP A 134 -3.70 -20.71 6.74
CA ASP A 134 -3.52 -19.36 6.23
C ASP A 134 -2.45 -19.27 5.15
N VAL A 135 -2.69 -18.38 4.19
CA VAL A 135 -1.76 -17.99 3.14
C VAL A 135 -0.67 -17.11 3.73
N LYS A 136 0.58 -17.44 3.43
CA LYS A 136 1.77 -16.64 3.73
C LYS A 136 2.14 -15.76 2.55
N HIS A 137 2.09 -16.32 1.36
CA HIS A 137 2.67 -15.73 0.17
C HIS A 137 1.90 -16.15 -1.08
N ILE A 138 1.82 -15.25 -2.06
CA ILE A 138 1.15 -15.49 -3.35
C ILE A 138 2.05 -15.02 -4.49
N ASP A 139 2.38 -15.94 -5.39
CA ASP A 139 3.03 -15.63 -6.66
C ASP A 139 1.99 -15.52 -7.79
N VAL A 140 1.96 -14.37 -8.46
CA VAL A 140 1.12 -14.15 -9.65
C VAL A 140 1.92 -14.54 -10.90
N ILE A 141 1.66 -15.74 -11.41
CA ILE A 141 2.34 -16.31 -12.57
C ILE A 141 1.57 -15.96 -13.85
N THR A 142 2.29 -15.57 -14.88
CA THR A 142 1.72 -15.23 -16.20
C THR A 142 2.35 -16.05 -17.30
N THR A 143 1.52 -16.57 -18.21
CA THR A 143 1.93 -17.30 -19.41
C THR A 143 1.45 -16.55 -20.64
N CYS A 144 2.37 -16.03 -21.45
CA CYS A 144 2.03 -15.30 -22.67
C CYS A 144 1.22 -16.18 -23.64
N THR A 145 0.06 -15.72 -24.10
CA THR A 145 -0.80 -16.52 -25.00
C THR A 145 -0.14 -16.79 -26.35
N GLN A 146 0.71 -15.87 -26.84
CA GLN A 146 1.40 -15.98 -28.12
C GLN A 146 2.69 -16.83 -28.07
N CYS A 147 3.68 -16.44 -27.25
CA CYS A 147 5.00 -17.09 -27.24
C CYS A 147 5.17 -18.14 -26.12
N LYS A 148 4.12 -18.37 -25.32
CA LYS A 148 4.07 -19.34 -24.20
C LYS A 148 5.12 -19.13 -23.10
N LYS A 149 5.85 -18.00 -23.12
CA LYS A 149 6.80 -17.66 -22.07
C LYS A 149 6.07 -17.48 -20.73
N VAL A 150 6.50 -18.26 -19.74
CA VAL A 150 6.07 -18.17 -18.34
C VAL A 150 6.95 -17.16 -17.60
N SER A 151 6.36 -16.38 -16.71
CA SER A 151 7.08 -15.48 -15.80
C SER A 151 6.27 -15.16 -14.55
N THR A 152 6.92 -15.07 -13.40
CA THR A 152 6.37 -14.43 -12.20
C THR A 152 6.18 -12.94 -12.47
N ALA A 153 4.94 -12.48 -12.45
CA ALA A 153 4.59 -11.10 -12.74
C ALA A 153 4.73 -10.21 -11.52
N MET A 154 4.33 -10.71 -10.35
CA MET A 154 4.34 -10.07 -9.05
C MET A 154 4.32 -11.16 -7.96
N SER A 155 4.82 -10.82 -6.78
CA SER A 155 4.86 -11.69 -5.60
C SER A 155 4.34 -10.86 -4.42
N ILE A 156 3.51 -11.45 -3.57
CA ILE A 156 2.78 -10.74 -2.50
C ILE A 156 2.97 -11.51 -1.20
N ASP A 157 3.49 -10.83 -0.17
CA ASP A 157 3.52 -11.35 1.19
C ASP A 157 2.25 -10.97 1.92
N ILE A 158 1.62 -11.95 2.58
CA ILE A 158 0.37 -11.77 3.33
C ILE A 158 0.69 -11.76 4.81
N ASP A 159 0.53 -10.60 5.44
CA ASP A 159 0.85 -10.37 6.85
C ASP A 159 -0.37 -10.51 7.79
N TYR A 160 -1.57 -10.69 7.26
CA TYR A 160 -2.82 -10.81 8.01
C TYR A 160 -3.40 -12.24 8.04
N SER A 161 -4.42 -12.42 8.87
CA SER A 161 -5.23 -13.64 9.04
C SER A 161 -6.65 -13.23 9.49
N PRO A 162 -7.72 -13.93 9.08
CA PRO A 162 -7.75 -15.12 8.22
C PRO A 162 -7.61 -14.81 6.72
N THR A 163 -7.29 -15.82 5.91
CA THR A 163 -6.97 -15.65 4.47
C THR A 163 -7.75 -16.58 3.52
N GLU A 164 -8.77 -17.28 4.01
CA GLU A 164 -9.61 -18.23 3.24
C GLU A 164 -10.20 -17.61 1.96
N GLU A 165 -10.55 -16.32 2.03
CA GLU A 165 -11.15 -15.58 0.90
C GLU A 165 -10.19 -15.44 -0.29
N LEU A 166 -8.87 -15.40 -0.06
CA LEU A 166 -7.88 -15.30 -1.14
C LEU A 166 -7.90 -16.54 -2.03
N LEU A 167 -8.20 -17.71 -1.47
CA LEU A 167 -8.28 -18.97 -2.20
C LEU A 167 -9.62 -19.12 -2.93
N THR A 168 -10.72 -18.70 -2.30
CA THR A 168 -12.08 -18.88 -2.82
C THR A 168 -12.49 -17.79 -3.81
N HIS A 169 -11.99 -16.57 -3.61
CA HIS A 169 -12.28 -15.39 -4.43
C HIS A 169 -10.98 -14.70 -4.84
N PRO A 170 -10.12 -15.37 -5.64
CA PRO A 170 -8.82 -14.82 -6.02
C PRO A 170 -8.93 -13.55 -6.87
N ILE A 171 -10.10 -13.28 -7.46
CA ILE A 171 -10.36 -12.11 -8.27
C ILE A 171 -11.72 -11.52 -7.93
N THR A 172 -11.80 -10.18 -7.91
CA THR A 172 -13.03 -9.45 -7.60
C THR A 172 -13.45 -8.60 -8.78
N PHE A 173 -14.69 -8.75 -9.25
CA PHE A 173 -15.20 -7.93 -10.36
C PHE A 173 -15.16 -6.44 -10.00
N CYS A 174 -14.70 -5.62 -10.93
CA CYS A 174 -14.54 -4.19 -10.77
C CYS A 174 -15.16 -3.45 -11.96
N GLU A 175 -16.33 -2.86 -11.74
CA GLU A 175 -17.06 -2.14 -12.78
C GLU A 175 -16.31 -0.88 -13.23
N LYS A 176 -15.70 -0.15 -12.28
CA LYS A 176 -15.10 1.16 -12.49
C LYS A 176 -13.64 1.19 -12.03
N PRO A 177 -12.70 0.53 -12.71
CA PRO A 177 -11.32 0.41 -12.26
C PRO A 177 -10.52 1.72 -12.31
N MET A 178 -11.10 2.80 -12.83
CA MET A 178 -10.43 4.09 -13.02
C MET A 178 -11.07 5.22 -12.20
N ILE A 179 -11.69 4.89 -11.06
CA ILE A 179 -12.24 5.92 -10.19
C ILE A 179 -11.09 6.76 -9.63
N LYS A 180 -11.16 8.06 -9.89
CA LYS A 180 -10.33 9.08 -9.26
C LYS A 180 -11.21 9.95 -8.38
N TYR A 181 -10.67 10.41 -7.26
CA TYR A 181 -11.34 11.36 -6.37
C TYR A 181 -10.50 12.64 -6.26
N LYS A 182 -11.08 13.72 -5.76
CA LYS A 182 -10.39 15.01 -5.59
C LYS A 182 -9.35 14.95 -4.46
N PHE A 183 -8.17 14.45 -4.81
CA PHE A 183 -6.96 14.45 -4.01
C PHE A 183 -6.04 15.63 -4.37
N LYS A 184 -5.36 16.18 -3.37
CA LYS A 184 -4.36 17.23 -3.52
C LYS A 184 -3.10 16.86 -2.75
N ASN A 185 -1.98 16.87 -3.47
CA ASN A 185 -0.64 16.85 -2.93
C ASN A 185 0.04 18.17 -3.30
N LEU A 186 0.27 19.02 -2.31
CA LEU A 186 0.93 20.31 -2.46
C LEU A 186 2.35 20.21 -1.92
N SER A 187 3.30 20.81 -2.61
CA SER A 187 4.68 20.90 -2.15
C SER A 187 5.10 22.34 -1.95
N SER A 188 5.99 22.57 -1.00
CA SER A 188 6.49 23.91 -0.70
C SER A 188 7.90 23.90 -0.11
N TYR A 189 8.63 25.00 -0.30
CA TYR A 189 9.85 25.33 0.43
C TYR A 189 9.55 26.46 1.39
N TRP A 190 9.73 26.20 2.68
CA TRP A 190 9.45 27.16 3.75
C TRP A 190 10.68 27.37 4.63
N LYS A 191 10.80 28.58 5.18
CA LYS A 191 11.61 28.87 6.36
C LYS A 191 10.79 28.59 7.60
N ASN A 192 11.46 28.52 8.76
CA ASN A 192 10.77 28.34 10.04
C ASN A 192 9.71 29.43 10.30
N GLN A 193 9.92 30.66 9.82
CA GLN A 193 8.92 31.72 9.95
C GLN A 193 7.68 31.46 9.09
N ASP A 194 7.84 30.94 7.87
CA ASP A 194 6.72 30.60 6.99
C ASP A 194 5.85 29.50 7.61
N LEU A 195 6.48 28.51 8.26
CA LEU A 195 5.75 27.48 9.01
C LEU A 195 5.00 28.06 10.22
N LYS A 196 5.59 29.02 10.94
CA LYS A 196 4.91 29.72 12.05
C LYS A 196 3.70 30.49 11.56
N ASP A 197 3.85 31.25 10.48
CA ASP A 197 2.76 32.00 9.85
C ASP A 197 1.64 31.05 9.38
N PHE A 198 2.01 29.92 8.78
CA PHE A 198 1.09 28.87 8.36
C PHE A 198 0.31 28.28 9.54
N LEU A 199 1.00 27.90 10.62
CA LEU A 199 0.33 27.38 11.82
C LEU A 199 -0.58 28.45 12.42
N ALA A 200 -0.11 29.69 12.56
CA ALA A 200 -0.91 30.78 13.10
C ALA A 200 -2.22 30.97 12.31
N HIS A 201 -2.17 30.90 10.98
CA HIS A 201 -3.35 30.97 10.13
C HIS A 201 -4.33 29.80 10.41
N LEU A 202 -3.82 28.57 10.49
CA LEU A 202 -4.66 27.41 10.76
C LEU A 202 -5.30 27.42 12.15
N PHE A 203 -4.54 27.81 13.19
CA PHE A 203 -5.03 27.89 14.56
C PHE A 203 -6.00 29.06 14.76
N ASN A 204 -5.64 30.26 14.31
CA ASN A 204 -6.33 31.49 14.72
C ASN A 204 -7.40 31.90 13.72
N ASP A 205 -7.10 31.86 12.43
CA ASP A 205 -8.01 32.39 11.39
C ASP A 205 -9.00 31.30 10.96
N LEU A 206 -8.50 30.09 10.70
CA LEU A 206 -9.34 28.99 10.26
C LEU A 206 -9.89 28.13 11.41
N GLN A 207 -9.36 28.28 12.62
CA GLN A 207 -9.82 27.58 13.84
C GLN A 207 -9.80 26.05 13.70
N PHE A 208 -8.75 25.51 13.08
CA PHE A 208 -8.55 24.06 13.02
C PHE A 208 -8.13 23.52 14.39
N TYR A 209 -8.61 22.31 14.70
CA TYR A 209 -8.03 21.45 15.71
C TYR A 209 -6.72 20.89 15.16
N VAL A 210 -5.61 21.15 15.85
CA VAL A 210 -4.28 20.77 15.39
C VAL A 210 -3.74 19.64 16.24
N TYR A 211 -3.35 18.56 15.58
CA TYR A 211 -2.73 17.39 16.18
C TYR A 211 -1.30 17.28 15.67
N CYS A 212 -0.39 16.86 16.55
CA CYS A 212 1.00 16.62 16.19
C CYS A 212 1.37 15.19 16.52
N TRP A 213 1.95 14.48 15.55
CA TRP A 213 2.66 13.24 15.79
C TRP A 213 4.15 13.54 15.88
N TYR A 214 4.77 13.30 17.02
CA TYR A 214 6.15 13.74 17.26
C TYR A 214 6.92 12.86 18.25
N TRP A 215 8.24 13.02 18.24
CA TRP A 215 9.13 12.37 19.19
C TRP A 215 9.36 13.25 20.42
N HIS A 216 9.25 12.64 21.60
CA HIS A 216 9.76 13.18 22.85
C HIS A 216 10.69 12.14 23.49
N GLY A 217 11.99 12.44 23.50
CA GLY A 217 13.02 11.45 23.84
C GLY A 217 13.07 10.30 22.83
N GLN A 218 12.79 9.08 23.30
CA GLN A 218 12.71 7.85 22.50
C GLN A 218 11.27 7.37 22.28
N GLN A 219 10.26 8.14 22.70
CA GLN A 219 8.87 7.78 22.55
C GLN A 219 8.16 8.68 21.55
N ARG A 220 7.21 8.10 20.80
CA ARG A 220 6.30 8.80 19.90
C ARG A 220 4.99 9.12 20.59
N TYR A 221 4.55 10.35 20.42
CA TYR A 221 3.32 10.91 20.97
C TYR A 221 2.43 11.41 19.85
N PHE A 222 1.12 11.25 20.03
CA PHE A 222 0.10 11.83 19.17
C PHE A 222 -0.97 12.48 20.04
N GLU A 223 -1.09 13.79 19.94
CA GLU A 223 -2.05 14.55 20.74
C GLU A 223 -2.45 15.84 20.03
N GLN A 224 -3.58 16.39 20.49
CA GLN A 224 -3.97 17.75 20.14
C GLN A 224 -3.02 18.74 20.84
N VAL A 225 -2.51 19.72 20.10
CA VAL A 225 -1.54 20.70 20.62
C VAL A 225 -2.13 22.11 20.55
N SER A 226 -1.70 22.99 21.45
CA SER A 226 -1.93 24.44 21.30
C SER A 226 -0.95 25.03 20.29
N TYR A 227 -1.17 26.29 19.89
CA TYR A 227 -0.24 27.00 19.01
C TYR A 227 1.16 27.09 19.63
N GLU A 228 1.26 27.44 20.91
CA GLU A 228 2.53 27.59 21.64
C GLU A 228 3.28 26.26 21.68
N LYS A 229 2.58 25.16 22.00
CA LYS A 229 3.16 23.81 22.03
C LYS A 229 3.60 23.36 20.63
N ALA A 230 2.83 23.68 19.59
CA ALA A 230 3.25 23.40 18.21
C ALA A 230 4.53 24.18 17.85
N ILE A 231 4.63 25.45 18.24
CA ILE A 231 5.84 26.27 18.05
C ILE A 231 7.03 25.68 18.82
N GLU A 232 6.83 25.25 20.06
CA GLU A 232 7.85 24.59 20.87
C GLU A 232 8.37 23.32 20.18
N ILE A 233 7.48 22.45 19.71
CA ILE A 233 7.84 21.19 19.02
C ILE A 233 8.71 21.45 17.79
N ILE A 234 8.33 22.42 16.94
CA ILE A 234 9.09 22.71 15.71
C ILE A 234 10.40 23.44 16.00
N THR A 235 10.53 24.18 17.10
CA THR A 235 11.74 24.97 17.40
C THR A 235 12.75 24.22 18.26
N ALA A 236 12.30 23.46 19.25
CA ALA A 236 13.18 22.80 20.20
C ALA A 236 13.86 21.56 19.61
N ASN A 237 13.20 20.85 18.69
CA ASN A 237 13.71 19.57 18.20
C ASN A 237 13.52 19.29 16.70
N HIS A 238 12.62 19.96 15.97
CA HIS A 238 12.23 19.56 14.60
C HIS A 238 11.84 18.07 14.43
N ARG A 239 11.75 17.28 15.51
CA ARG A 239 11.48 15.83 15.48
C ARG A 239 9.99 15.53 15.54
N TYR A 240 9.17 16.36 14.89
CA TYR A 240 7.83 15.93 14.57
C TYR A 240 7.87 15.05 13.32
N LEU A 241 6.84 14.23 13.16
CA LEU A 241 6.64 13.35 12.02
C LEU A 241 5.62 13.97 11.09
N ASP A 242 4.42 14.29 11.61
CA ASP A 242 3.37 14.95 10.84
C ASP A 242 2.53 15.86 11.74
N PHE A 243 1.99 16.92 11.16
CA PHE A 243 0.86 17.67 11.70
C PHE A 243 -0.42 17.27 10.98
N TYR A 244 -1.52 17.19 11.73
CA TYR A 244 -2.85 16.96 11.19
C TYR A 244 -3.78 18.09 11.62
N PHE A 245 -4.54 18.63 10.68
CA PHE A 245 -5.47 19.73 10.90
C PHE A 245 -6.89 19.27 10.59
N SER A 246 -7.78 19.33 11.58
CA SER A 246 -9.17 18.89 11.50
C SER A 246 -10.15 20.03 11.80
N ILE A 247 -11.32 20.03 11.17
CA ILE A 247 -12.39 20.99 11.49
C ILE A 247 -13.20 20.60 12.74
N ARG A 248 -12.96 19.40 13.28
CA ARG A 248 -13.59 18.88 14.50
C ARG A 248 -12.56 18.16 15.37
N PRO A 249 -12.84 17.93 16.65
CA PRO A 249 -12.06 16.99 17.44
C PRO A 249 -12.04 15.61 16.78
N VAL A 250 -10.84 15.04 16.66
CA VAL A 250 -10.58 13.69 16.15
C VAL A 250 -10.48 12.76 17.35
N ASP A 251 -11.30 11.71 17.37
CA ASP A 251 -11.10 10.62 18.31
C ASP A 251 -9.84 9.83 17.91
N ARG A 252 -9.00 9.50 18.90
CA ARG A 252 -7.80 8.69 18.69
C ARG A 252 -8.14 7.33 18.09
N SER A 253 -9.33 6.79 18.35
CA SER A 253 -9.81 5.54 17.74
C SER A 253 -9.93 5.63 16.21
N GLU A 254 -10.22 6.81 15.65
CA GLU A 254 -10.36 7.04 14.20
C GLU A 254 -9.01 7.07 13.46
N MET A 255 -7.91 7.30 14.19
CA MET A 255 -6.56 7.40 13.61
C MET A 255 -5.91 6.01 13.41
N ASP A 256 -6.66 4.91 13.61
CA ASP A 256 -6.23 3.56 14.04
C ASP A 256 -4.76 3.54 14.47
N THR A 257 -4.55 4.02 15.69
CA THR A 257 -3.23 4.00 16.32
C THR A 257 -2.98 2.66 17.00
N PHE A 258 -1.76 2.15 16.91
CA PHE A 258 -1.33 1.01 17.73
C PHE A 258 -0.11 1.39 18.58
N GLU A 259 0.01 0.72 19.72
CA GLU A 259 1.15 0.90 20.61
C GLU A 259 2.30 -0.01 20.19
N HIS A 260 3.49 0.58 20.09
CA HIS A 260 4.74 -0.12 19.83
C HIS A 260 5.71 0.20 20.98
N GLU A 261 6.82 -0.54 21.08
CA GLU A 261 7.90 -0.29 22.06
C GLU A 261 8.36 1.17 22.11
N ASN A 262 8.27 1.89 20.99
CA ASN A 262 8.67 3.30 20.85
C ASN A 262 7.47 4.27 20.84
N GLY A 263 6.35 3.90 21.44
CA GLY A 263 5.13 4.71 21.55
C GLY A 263 4.15 4.52 20.39
N ILE A 264 3.38 5.58 20.12
CA ILE A 264 2.22 5.53 19.22
C ILE A 264 2.66 5.50 17.75
N VAL A 265 2.08 4.56 16.98
CA VAL A 265 2.19 4.51 15.52
C VAL A 265 0.83 4.82 14.91
N ILE A 266 0.81 5.74 13.95
CA ILE A 266 -0.38 6.11 13.17
C ILE A 266 -0.25 5.41 11.81
N LYS A 267 -1.31 4.74 11.34
CA LYS A 267 -1.33 4.22 9.97
C LYS A 267 -1.31 5.38 8.98
N ASN A 268 -0.61 5.21 7.87
CA ASN A 268 -0.54 6.23 6.83
C ASN A 268 -1.93 6.58 6.26
N ASP A 269 -2.00 7.76 5.63
CA ASP A 269 -3.11 8.17 4.76
C ASP A 269 -4.49 8.35 5.42
N ARG A 270 -4.53 8.62 6.73
CA ARG A 270 -5.78 8.91 7.46
C ARG A 270 -6.58 10.07 6.89
N TRP A 271 -5.88 11.05 6.32
CA TRP A 271 -6.48 12.18 5.63
C TRP A 271 -7.34 11.79 4.41
N ARG A 272 -7.22 10.55 3.90
CA ARG A 272 -8.08 10.06 2.81
C ARG A 272 -9.52 9.88 3.28
N LYS A 273 -9.71 9.19 4.42
CA LYS A 273 -11.04 8.87 4.96
C LYS A 273 -11.58 9.99 5.85
N LEU A 274 -10.71 10.61 6.63
CA LEU A 274 -11.07 11.64 7.60
C LEU A 274 -10.95 13.04 7.00
N GLU A 275 -11.65 14.01 7.57
CA GLU A 275 -11.60 15.43 7.17
C GLU A 275 -10.34 16.12 7.71
N LEU A 276 -9.17 15.62 7.29
CA LEU A 276 -7.86 16.09 7.72
C LEU A 276 -7.07 16.70 6.57
N ILE A 277 -6.27 17.70 6.91
CA ILE A 277 -5.10 18.12 6.16
C ILE A 277 -3.88 17.57 6.90
N GLU A 278 -2.97 16.93 6.18
CA GLU A 278 -1.70 16.45 6.72
C GLU A 278 -0.56 17.32 6.20
N LEU A 279 0.35 17.73 7.09
CA LEU A 279 1.61 18.38 6.78
C LEU A 279 2.75 17.50 7.31
N SER A 280 3.53 16.93 6.40
CA SER A 280 4.66 16.09 6.79
C SER A 280 5.86 16.90 7.28
N ALA A 281 6.67 16.26 8.11
CA ALA A 281 7.96 16.79 8.53
C ALA A 281 8.81 17.18 7.31
N PRO A 282 9.58 18.27 7.42
CA PRO A 282 10.30 18.78 6.27
C PRO A 282 11.47 17.86 5.91
N ILE A 283 11.70 17.75 4.60
CA ILE A 283 12.94 17.19 4.07
C ILE A 283 13.93 18.34 3.90
N HIS A 284 15.10 18.22 4.50
CA HIS A 284 16.14 19.23 4.35
C HIS A 284 16.77 19.14 2.95
N MET A 285 16.46 20.11 2.10
CA MET A 285 17.01 20.20 0.74
C MET A 285 18.25 21.09 0.77
N LEU A 286 19.42 20.48 0.57
CA LEU A 286 20.71 21.16 0.60
C LEU A 286 20.72 22.39 -0.32
N GLY A 287 20.85 23.58 0.30
CA GLY A 287 20.91 24.86 -0.42
C GLY A 287 19.57 25.38 -0.96
N TYR A 288 18.44 24.82 -0.50
CA TYR A 288 17.08 25.26 -0.87
C TYR A 288 16.13 25.43 0.34
N GLY A 289 16.50 24.92 1.51
CA GLY A 289 15.72 25.05 2.75
C GLY A 289 14.94 23.78 3.08
N LEU A 290 13.81 23.96 3.76
CA LEU A 290 12.97 22.87 4.24
C LEU A 290 11.83 22.62 3.24
N HIS A 291 11.77 21.42 2.68
CA HIS A 291 10.72 21.00 1.75
C HIS A 291 9.58 20.31 2.49
N TYR A 292 8.39 20.88 2.40
CA TYR A 292 7.16 20.38 3.02
C TYR A 292 6.23 19.77 1.98
N SER A 293 5.49 18.75 2.41
CA SER A 293 4.43 18.10 1.66
C SER A 293 3.12 18.26 2.43
N ILE A 294 2.08 18.75 1.75
CA ILE A 294 0.74 18.92 2.30
C ILE A 294 -0.22 18.02 1.53
N ARG A 295 -0.91 17.12 2.23
CA ARG A 295 -1.84 16.17 1.62
C ARG A 295 -3.23 16.31 2.21
N TYR A 296 -4.22 16.31 1.34
CA TYR A 296 -5.63 16.21 1.74
C TYR A 296 -6.47 15.75 0.55
N CYS A 297 -7.70 15.32 0.82
CA CYS A 297 -8.71 15.14 -0.22
C CYS A 297 -10.02 15.78 0.20
N THR A 298 -10.81 16.23 -0.77
CA THR A 298 -12.18 16.76 -0.57
C THR A 298 -13.25 15.72 -0.92
N GLN A 299 -12.81 14.57 -1.41
CA GLN A 299 -13.61 13.41 -1.74
C GLN A 299 -12.90 12.15 -1.25
N TYR A 300 -13.66 11.10 -0.98
CA TYR A 300 -13.15 9.79 -0.58
C TYR A 300 -13.96 8.70 -1.29
N LEU A 301 -13.51 7.46 -1.13
CA LEU A 301 -14.20 6.31 -1.69
C LEU A 301 -14.99 5.57 -0.62
N ASP A 302 -16.28 5.41 -0.87
CA ASP A 302 -17.18 4.59 -0.08
C ASP A 302 -17.71 3.47 -0.98
N LYS A 303 -17.21 2.24 -0.74
CA LYS A 303 -17.63 1.02 -1.44
C LYS A 303 -17.64 1.17 -2.97
N GLY A 304 -16.58 1.76 -3.52
CA GLY A 304 -16.44 1.97 -4.96
C GLY A 304 -17.22 3.16 -5.52
N ASN A 305 -17.78 4.02 -4.68
CA ASN A 305 -18.39 5.29 -5.10
C ASN A 305 -17.60 6.47 -4.54
N VAL A 306 -17.50 7.54 -5.33
CA VAL A 306 -16.90 8.79 -4.87
C VAL A 306 -17.92 9.54 -4.03
N ALA A 307 -17.57 9.83 -2.78
CA ALA A 307 -18.36 10.65 -1.87
C ALA A 307 -17.61 11.95 -1.58
N ASP A 308 -18.34 13.08 -1.53
CA ASP A 308 -17.79 14.34 -1.07
C ASP A 308 -17.66 14.34 0.46
N LYS A 309 -16.61 14.98 0.98
CA LYS A 309 -16.52 15.36 2.39
C LYS A 309 -17.49 16.52 2.69
N SER A 310 -17.68 16.85 3.96
CA SER A 310 -18.63 17.87 4.39
C SER A 310 -18.40 19.21 3.69
N SER A 311 -19.50 19.94 3.49
CA SER A 311 -19.47 21.29 2.94
C SER A 311 -18.59 22.23 3.76
N LEU A 312 -18.63 22.11 5.09
CA LEU A 312 -17.81 22.89 6.01
C LEU A 312 -16.31 22.63 5.80
N PHE A 313 -15.90 21.36 5.64
CA PHE A 313 -14.52 21.04 5.34
C PHE A 313 -14.09 21.63 4.00
N ASN A 314 -14.91 21.49 2.96
CA ASN A 314 -14.63 22.04 1.63
C ASN A 314 -14.53 23.58 1.62
N GLU A 315 -15.33 24.27 2.42
CA GLU A 315 -15.24 25.71 2.61
C GLU A 315 -13.90 26.10 3.25
N LYS A 316 -13.53 25.45 4.35
CA LYS A 316 -12.26 25.69 5.06
C LYS A 316 -11.06 25.39 4.16
N ILE A 317 -11.11 24.33 3.36
CA ILE A 317 -10.08 24.00 2.36
C ILE A 317 -9.97 25.09 1.29
N SER A 318 -11.08 25.68 0.87
CA SER A 318 -11.07 26.77 -0.11
C SER A 318 -10.41 28.03 0.45
N GLN A 319 -10.70 28.38 1.71
CA GLN A 319 -10.05 29.49 2.42
C GLN A 319 -8.54 29.22 2.59
N PHE A 320 -8.19 28.01 3.00
CA PHE A 320 -6.81 27.52 3.11
C PHE A 320 -6.02 27.61 1.79
N GLU A 321 -6.55 27.07 0.69
CA GLU A 321 -5.90 27.16 -0.62
C GLU A 321 -5.74 28.62 -1.08
N SER A 322 -6.74 29.47 -0.81
CA SER A 322 -6.68 30.90 -1.16
C SER A 322 -5.57 31.62 -0.40
N TRP A 323 -5.40 31.33 0.89
CA TRP A 323 -4.34 31.88 1.69
C TRP A 323 -2.95 31.43 1.18
N LEU A 324 -2.77 30.14 0.89
CA LEU A 324 -1.53 29.61 0.30
C LEU A 324 -1.20 30.30 -1.03
N LYS A 325 -2.18 30.43 -1.93
CA LYS A 325 -2.01 31.11 -3.23
C LYS A 325 -1.62 32.57 -3.08
N THR A 326 -2.12 33.26 -2.06
CA THR A 326 -1.83 34.68 -1.82
C THR A 326 -0.46 34.87 -1.19
N ARG A 327 -0.06 33.98 -0.28
CA ARG A 327 1.16 34.12 0.52
C ARG A 327 2.40 33.51 -0.16
N PHE A 328 2.24 32.44 -0.93
CA PHE A 328 3.34 31.59 -1.41
C PHE A 328 3.26 31.23 -2.91
N ASN A 329 2.94 32.19 -3.78
CA ASN A 329 2.90 31.93 -5.21
C ASN A 329 4.31 31.99 -5.85
N THR A 330 4.73 30.93 -6.54
CA THR A 330 6.07 30.83 -7.16
C THR A 330 6.10 30.51 -8.63
N HIS A 331 4.96 30.28 -9.27
CA HIS A 331 4.91 29.90 -10.68
C HIS A 331 5.65 28.59 -11.05
N ARG A 332 6.12 27.78 -10.08
CA ARG A 332 6.74 26.45 -10.36
C ARG A 332 5.74 25.40 -10.81
N GLY A 333 4.46 25.69 -10.65
CA GLY A 333 3.36 24.84 -11.06
C GLY A 333 2.17 25.00 -10.11
N ARG A 334 1.03 24.46 -10.53
CA ARG A 334 -0.24 24.57 -9.78
C ARG A 334 -0.23 23.95 -8.37
N ASN A 335 0.76 23.09 -8.08
CA ASN A 335 0.88 22.34 -6.83
C ASN A 335 2.13 22.75 -6.03
N CYS A 336 2.87 23.77 -6.47
CA CYS A 336 4.08 24.24 -5.80
C CYS A 336 3.82 25.62 -5.20
N TYR A 337 3.99 25.73 -3.88
CA TYR A 337 3.66 26.93 -3.09
C TYR A 337 4.86 27.39 -2.25
N ASP A 338 6.00 27.65 -2.88
CA ASP A 338 7.20 28.16 -2.23
C ASP A 338 7.22 29.71 -2.03
N GLY A 339 8.21 30.24 -1.34
CA GLY A 339 8.42 31.69 -1.29
C GLY A 339 9.06 32.24 -2.57
N LYS A 340 8.86 33.54 -2.87
CA LYS A 340 9.51 34.23 -4.01
C LYS A 340 11.04 34.06 -4.02
N GLU A 341 11.67 34.14 -2.86
CA GLU A 341 13.12 33.99 -2.68
C GLU A 341 13.62 32.58 -3.06
N ALA A 342 12.89 31.53 -2.67
CA ALA A 342 13.22 30.16 -3.02
C ALA A 342 13.10 29.93 -4.54
N TYR A 343 12.06 30.50 -5.15
CA TYR A 343 11.88 30.50 -6.60
C TYR A 343 13.02 31.22 -7.34
N GLU A 344 13.38 32.44 -6.91
CA GLU A 344 14.47 33.20 -7.51
C GLU A 344 15.80 32.45 -7.39
N THR A 345 16.06 31.82 -6.23
CA THR A 345 17.25 30.97 -6.04
C THR A 345 17.27 29.78 -7.00
N PHE A 346 16.13 29.10 -7.17
CA PHE A 346 16.01 27.97 -8.09
C PHE A 346 16.21 28.41 -9.55
N ARG A 347 15.51 29.47 -9.96
CA ARG A 347 15.60 30.02 -11.32
C ARG A 347 17.02 30.47 -11.66
N ASN A 348 17.68 31.19 -10.74
CA ASN A 348 19.05 31.67 -10.94
C ASN A 348 20.09 30.55 -11.06
N LYS A 349 19.85 29.38 -10.46
CA LYS A 349 20.70 28.19 -10.65
C LYS A 349 20.46 27.56 -12.02
N TRP A 350 19.20 27.48 -12.45
CA TRP A 350 18.83 26.90 -13.75
C TRP A 350 19.33 27.75 -14.93
N ASP A 351 19.24 29.07 -14.84
CA ASP A 351 19.72 29.96 -15.92
C ASP A 351 21.25 29.96 -16.07
N LYS A 352 21.99 29.35 -15.12
CA LYS A 352 23.46 29.22 -15.12
C LYS A 352 23.96 27.82 -15.49
N SER A 353 23.06 26.85 -15.68
CA SER A 353 23.34 25.48 -16.10
C SER A 353 22.90 25.27 -17.54
#